data_AF-A0A1F9WZD1-F1
#
_entry.id   AF-A0A1F9WZD1-F1
#
_cell.length_a   1.000
_cell.length_b   1.000
_cell.length_c   1.000
_cell.angle_alpha   90.00
_cell.angle_beta   90.00
_cell.angle_gamma   90.00
#
_symmetry.space_group_name_H-M   'P 1'
#
loop_
_entity.id
_entity.type
_entity.pdbx_description
1 polymer ?
#
loop_
_entity_poly.entity_id
_entity_poly.type
_entity_poly.pdbx_seq_one_letter_code
_entity_poly.pdbx_strand_id
1 'polypeptide(L)'
;MFKVTVFEFIILSVIALIAAYEFAGLMIARHKKLTKNVSRLITHAVIFVFAALFAVYSLKWLQYFQTLNEQKLKDVVLFNWQFLAISIAMGSSMVWEFVGIYEARSSGKTKNITRLVSHGILVILFGLLFYTSMLKWQIYVSALQEPCLQKPAVSAVVKTH
;
A
#
# COMPACT_ATOMS: atom_id res chain seq x y z
N MET A 1 -3.16 -14.43 5.73
CA MET A 1 -2.12 -13.44 5.34
C MET A 1 -1.66 -13.56 3.90
N PHE A 2 -1.40 -14.77 3.39
CA PHE A 2 -1.03 -14.97 1.98
C PHE A 2 -2.04 -14.35 1.00
N LYS A 3 -3.34 -14.63 1.15
CA LYS A 3 -4.41 -14.06 0.29
C LYS A 3 -4.43 -12.52 0.27
N VAL A 4 -4.27 -11.88 1.43
CA VAL A 4 -4.22 -10.41 1.55
C VAL A 4 -3.00 -9.85 0.83
N THR A 5 -1.85 -10.51 0.97
CA THR A 5 -0.61 -10.11 0.30
C THR A 5 -0.74 -10.22 -1.22
N VAL A 6 -1.30 -11.33 -1.72
CA VAL A 6 -1.58 -11.50 -3.16
C VAL A 6 -2.51 -10.41 -3.69
N PHE A 7 -3.56 -10.09 -2.94
CA PHE A 7 -4.49 -9.01 -3.31
C PHE A 7 -3.80 -7.63 -3.39
N GLU A 8 -2.91 -7.31 -2.44
CA GLU A 8 -2.11 -6.09 -2.50
C GLU A 8 -1.20 -6.05 -3.73
N PHE A 9 -0.56 -7.17 -4.09
CA PHE A 9 0.27 -7.26 -5.30
C PHE A 9 -0.54 -7.03 -6.57
N ILE A 10 -1.77 -7.53 -6.64
CA ILE A 10 -2.67 -7.25 -7.76
C ILE A 10 -2.97 -5.75 -7.82
N ILE A 11 -3.35 -5.13 -6.70
CA ILE A 11 -3.63 -3.68 -6.66
C ILE A 11 -2.40 -2.87 -7.06
N LEU A 12 -1.22 -3.17 -6.50
CA LEU A 12 0.03 -2.49 -6.81
C LEU A 12 0.40 -2.63 -8.29
N SER A 13 0.16 -3.80 -8.89
CA SER A 13 0.39 -4.02 -10.32
C SER A 13 -0.50 -3.12 -11.17
N VAL A 14 -1.79 -3.00 -10.81
CA VAL A 14 -2.73 -2.10 -11.50
C VAL A 14 -2.32 -0.63 -11.34
N ILE A 15 -1.95 -0.21 -10.12
CA ILE A 15 -1.44 1.14 -9.86
C ILE A 15 -0.20 1.43 -10.71
N ALA A 16 0.76 0.49 -10.76
CA ALA A 16 1.98 0.63 -11.53
C ALA A 16 1.70 0.74 -13.04
N LEU A 17 0.76 -0.05 -13.57
CA LEU A 17 0.36 0.03 -14.98
C LEU A 17 -0.29 1.38 -15.33
N ILE A 18 -1.21 1.88 -14.49
CA ILE A 18 -1.84 3.19 -14.68
C ILE A 18 -0.79 4.31 -14.59
N ALA A 19 0.08 4.24 -13.58
CA ALA A 19 1.15 5.21 -13.39
C ALA A 19 2.14 5.21 -14.57
N ALA A 20 2.48 4.03 -15.12
CA ALA A 20 3.36 3.90 -16.28
C ALA A 20 2.73 4.52 -17.53
N TYR A 21 1.45 4.26 -17.75
CA TYR A 21 0.70 4.81 -18.88
C TYR A 21 0.63 6.34 -18.83
N GLU A 22 0.27 6.92 -17.68
CA GLU A 22 0.21 8.37 -17.48
C GLU A 22 1.60 9.01 -17.58
N PHE A 23 2.63 8.37 -17.01
CA PHE A 23 4.01 8.83 -17.10
C PHE A 23 4.52 8.83 -18.55
N ALA A 24 4.26 7.77 -19.32
CA ALA A 24 4.61 7.71 -20.73
C ALA A 24 3.90 8.80 -21.54
N GLY A 25 2.59 9.01 -21.30
CA GLY A 25 1.83 10.10 -21.91
C GLY A 25 2.43 11.49 -21.62
N LEU A 26 2.88 11.72 -20.37
CA LEU A 26 3.57 12.94 -19.96
C LEU A 26 4.92 13.11 -20.64
N MET A 27 5.73 12.05 -20.72
CA MET A 27 7.04 12.08 -21.36
C MET A 27 6.93 12.39 -22.86
N ILE A 28 5.97 11.76 -23.56
CA ILE A 28 5.69 12.05 -24.97
C ILE A 28 5.25 13.52 -25.14
N ALA A 29 4.37 14.02 -24.28
CA ALA A 29 3.92 15.42 -24.34
C ALA A 29 5.05 16.41 -24.06
N ARG A 30 5.96 16.11 -23.13
CA ARG A 30 7.15 16.92 -22.85
C ARG A 30 8.14 16.91 -24.00
N HIS A 31 8.39 15.75 -24.59
CA HIS A 31 9.26 15.63 -25.77
C HIS A 31 8.73 16.49 -26.94
N LYS A 32 7.40 16.55 -27.09
CA LYS A 32 6.71 17.43 -28.05
C LYS A 32 6.58 18.89 -27.59
N LYS A 33 7.17 19.27 -26.44
CA LYS A 33 7.11 20.62 -25.82
C LYS A 33 5.69 21.13 -25.51
N LEU A 34 4.71 20.24 -25.40
CA LEU A 34 3.31 20.59 -25.15
C LEU A 34 3.00 20.87 -23.67
N THR A 35 3.88 20.49 -22.75
CA THR A 35 3.70 20.69 -21.31
C THR A 35 5.04 20.86 -20.58
N LYS A 36 5.07 21.73 -19.57
CA LYS A 36 6.21 21.92 -18.66
C LYS A 36 5.91 21.44 -17.23
N ASN A 37 4.80 20.73 -17.02
CA ASN A 37 4.33 20.39 -15.68
C ASN A 37 5.25 19.34 -15.02
N VAL A 38 6.21 19.81 -14.21
CA VAL A 38 7.15 18.97 -13.45
C VAL A 38 6.47 18.30 -12.26
N SER A 39 5.51 18.97 -11.63
CA SER A 39 4.80 18.44 -10.45
C SER A 39 4.21 17.07 -10.74
N ARG A 40 3.51 16.91 -11.87
CA ARG A 40 2.86 15.63 -12.20
C ARG A 40 3.86 14.51 -12.47
N LEU A 41 4.99 14.85 -13.08
CA LEU A 41 6.09 13.90 -13.33
C LEU A 41 6.64 13.38 -11.99
N ILE A 42 6.86 14.30 -11.04
CA ILE A 42 7.32 13.97 -9.70
C ILE A 42 6.30 13.08 -8.99
N THR A 43 5.00 13.42 -9.04
CA THR A 43 3.97 12.62 -8.37
C THR A 43 3.98 11.17 -8.86
N HIS A 44 4.04 10.95 -10.18
CA HIS A 44 4.05 9.60 -10.75
C HIS A 44 5.34 8.84 -10.40
N ALA A 45 6.49 9.51 -10.40
CA ALA A 45 7.75 8.91 -9.95
C ALA A 45 7.69 8.53 -8.46
N VAL A 46 7.12 9.38 -7.60
CA VAL A 46 6.94 9.11 -6.18
C VAL A 46 5.99 7.93 -5.97
N ILE A 47 4.89 7.84 -6.72
CA ILE A 47 3.99 6.67 -6.68
C ILE A 47 4.75 5.38 -6.98
N PHE A 48 5.64 5.36 -7.98
CA PHE A 48 6.45 4.17 -8.27
C PHE A 48 7.35 3.77 -7.12
N VAL A 49 8.07 4.74 -6.54
CA VAL A 49 8.96 4.49 -5.40
C VAL A 49 8.16 3.95 -4.20
N PHE A 50 7.03 4.59 -3.89
CA PHE A 50 6.20 4.18 -2.77
C PHE A 50 5.48 2.85 -3.00
N ALA A 51 5.05 2.55 -4.22
CA ALA A 51 4.51 1.23 -4.58
C ALA A 51 5.56 0.13 -4.41
N ALA A 52 6.81 0.36 -4.83
CA ALA A 52 7.90 -0.59 -4.65
C ALA A 52 8.22 -0.81 -3.16
N LEU A 53 8.29 0.27 -2.37
CA LEU A 53 8.47 0.17 -0.92
C LEU A 53 7.33 -0.63 -0.28
N PHE A 54 6.08 -0.31 -0.62
CA PHE A 54 4.91 -1.02 -0.10
C PHE A 54 4.97 -2.52 -0.42
N ALA A 55 5.37 -2.90 -1.64
CA ALA A 55 5.56 -4.30 -2.04
C ALA A 55 6.61 -5.01 -1.17
N VAL A 56 7.78 -4.39 -0.98
CA VAL A 56 8.87 -4.93 -0.14
C VAL A 56 8.41 -5.12 1.30
N TYR A 57 7.73 -4.14 1.87
CA TYR A 57 7.21 -4.27 3.23
C TYR A 57 6.08 -5.31 3.33
N SER A 58 5.26 -5.46 2.29
CA SER A 58 4.22 -6.50 2.25
C SER A 58 4.81 -7.90 2.31
N LEU A 59 5.94 -8.14 1.63
CA LEU A 59 6.70 -9.40 1.72
C LEU A 59 7.25 -9.62 3.13
N LYS A 60 7.80 -8.59 3.78
CA LYS A 60 8.27 -8.69 5.17
C LYS A 60 7.14 -9.09 6.12
N TRP A 61 5.95 -8.53 5.93
CA TRP A 61 4.76 -8.92 6.69
C TRP A 61 4.35 -10.37 6.43
N LEU A 62 4.40 -10.83 5.18
CA LEU A 62 4.11 -12.22 4.86
C LEU A 62 5.10 -13.17 5.53
N GLN A 63 6.40 -12.88 5.44
CA GLN A 63 7.45 -13.65 6.11
C GLN A 63 7.22 -13.68 7.62
N TYR A 64 6.94 -12.52 8.22
CA TYR A 64 6.65 -12.40 9.64
C TYR A 64 5.51 -13.33 10.09
N PHE A 65 4.37 -13.28 9.40
CA PHE A 65 3.22 -14.12 9.71
C PHE A 65 3.42 -15.61 9.40
N GLN A 66 4.34 -15.97 8.50
CA GLN A 66 4.71 -17.35 8.22
C GLN A 66 5.67 -17.93 9.27
N THR A 67 6.57 -17.10 9.81
CA THR A 67 7.58 -17.51 10.81
C THR A 67 7.07 -17.54 12.24
N LEU A 68 5.77 -17.32 12.44
CA LEU A 68 5.25 -16.96 13.74
C LEU A 68 4.97 -18.18 14.64
N ASN A 69 5.80 -18.27 15.69
CA ASN A 69 5.50 -18.90 16.98
C ASN A 69 5.31 -17.73 17.97
N GLU A 70 4.22 -17.70 18.74
CA GLU A 70 3.76 -16.53 19.54
C GLU A 70 4.86 -15.80 20.34
N GLN A 71 5.88 -16.51 20.83
CA GLN A 71 7.00 -15.91 21.57
C GLN A 71 7.86 -14.92 20.76
N LYS A 72 7.99 -15.07 19.43
CA LYS A 72 8.80 -14.16 18.60
C LYS A 72 8.12 -12.82 18.29
N LEU A 73 6.80 -12.69 18.51
CA LEU A 73 6.06 -11.42 18.29
C LEU A 73 6.54 -10.29 19.20
N LYS A 74 6.92 -10.62 20.44
CA LYS A 74 7.27 -9.63 21.47
C LYS A 74 8.63 -8.98 21.21
N ASP A 75 9.54 -9.69 20.53
CA ASP A 75 10.91 -9.21 20.26
C ASP A 75 11.02 -8.49 18.91
N VAL A 76 10.03 -8.60 18.03
CA VAL A 76 10.05 -7.97 16.71
C VAL A 76 9.22 -6.69 16.74
N VAL A 77 9.91 -5.56 16.84
CA VAL A 77 9.32 -4.23 16.62
C VAL A 77 9.14 -4.03 15.11
N LEU A 78 8.09 -4.63 14.55
CA LEU A 78 7.64 -4.34 13.20
C LEU A 78 6.92 -2.99 13.23
N PHE A 79 7.65 -1.94 12.84
CA PHE A 79 7.08 -0.61 12.73
C PHE A 79 6.04 -0.61 11.59
N ASN A 80 4.75 -0.62 11.95
CA ASN A 80 3.66 -0.58 10.99
C ASN A 80 3.26 0.86 10.60
N TRP A 81 3.84 1.85 11.27
CA TRP A 81 3.58 3.27 11.00
C TRP A 81 4.03 3.63 9.57
N GLN A 82 5.10 3.04 9.06
CA GLN A 82 5.60 3.28 7.69
C GLN A 82 4.57 2.84 6.65
N PHE A 83 3.86 1.74 6.90
CA PHE A 83 2.82 1.22 6.01
C PHE A 83 1.66 2.22 5.91
N LEU A 84 1.17 2.66 7.07
CA LEU A 84 0.15 3.69 7.19
C LEU A 84 0.59 5.02 6.56
N ALA A 85 1.82 5.46 6.84
CA ALA A 85 2.35 6.72 6.32
C ALA A 85 2.51 6.71 4.81
N ILE A 86 3.02 5.61 4.23
CA ILE A 86 3.15 5.46 2.78
C ILE A 86 1.74 5.49 2.13
N SER A 87 0.78 4.74 2.68
CA SER A 87 -0.59 4.75 2.18
C SER A 87 -1.26 6.12 2.28
N ILE A 88 -1.07 6.83 3.40
CA ILE A 88 -1.62 8.18 3.61
C ILE A 88 -0.97 9.18 2.65
N ALA A 89 0.35 9.14 2.48
CA ALA A 89 1.07 10.04 1.57
C ALA A 89 0.65 9.82 0.11
N MET A 90 0.58 8.56 -0.34
CA MET A 90 0.09 8.25 -1.69
C MET A 90 -1.39 8.61 -1.86
N GLY A 91 -2.23 8.25 -0.90
CA GLY A 91 -3.67 8.51 -0.96
C GLY A 91 -3.98 10.00 -0.99
N SER A 92 -3.38 10.78 -0.09
CA SER A 92 -3.57 12.24 -0.03
C SER A 92 -3.07 12.96 -1.29
N SER A 93 -1.90 12.59 -1.81
CA SER A 93 -1.39 13.16 -3.07
C SER A 93 -2.32 12.89 -4.26
N MET A 94 -2.91 11.69 -4.35
CA MET A 94 -3.87 11.36 -5.40
C MET A 94 -5.21 12.05 -5.25
N VAL A 95 -5.73 12.15 -4.04
CA VAL A 95 -6.97 12.90 -3.76
C VAL A 95 -6.77 14.36 -4.14
N TRP A 96 -5.63 14.96 -3.78
CA TRP A 96 -5.30 16.33 -4.15
C TRP A 96 -5.26 16.53 -5.67
N GLU A 97 -4.58 15.64 -6.42
CA GLU A 97 -4.57 15.73 -7.88
C GLU A 97 -5.96 15.51 -8.48
N PHE A 98 -6.75 14.59 -7.94
CA PHE A 98 -8.11 14.31 -8.40
C PHE A 98 -9.02 15.53 -8.23
N VAL A 99 -9.00 16.18 -7.06
CA VAL A 99 -9.76 17.41 -6.79
C VAL A 99 -9.34 18.51 -7.77
N GLY A 100 -8.03 18.72 -7.98
CA GLY A 100 -7.55 19.71 -8.94
C GLY A 100 -7.98 19.43 -10.38
N ILE A 101 -8.07 18.17 -10.80
CA ILE A 101 -8.62 17.78 -12.12
C ILE A 101 -10.12 18.05 -12.18
N TYR A 102 -10.84 17.65 -11.13
CA TYR A 102 -12.29 17.81 -11.03
C TYR A 102 -12.70 19.28 -11.11
N GLU A 103 -12.04 20.16 -10.34
CA GLU A 103 -12.25 21.61 -10.37
C GLU A 103 -11.89 22.24 -11.72
N ALA A 104 -10.76 21.84 -12.32
CA ALA A 104 -10.38 22.31 -13.64
C ALA A 104 -11.42 21.91 -14.70
N ARG A 105 -12.09 20.78 -14.51
CA ARG A 105 -13.12 20.30 -15.43
C ARG A 105 -14.47 20.97 -15.18
N SER A 106 -14.90 21.11 -13.93
CA SER A 106 -16.16 21.78 -13.57
C SER A 106 -16.15 23.24 -13.99
N SER A 107 -14.98 23.89 -13.95
CA SER A 107 -14.76 25.24 -14.47
C SER A 107 -14.53 25.32 -16.00
N GLY A 108 -14.65 24.20 -16.73
CA GLY A 108 -14.52 24.17 -18.19
C GLY A 108 -13.09 24.34 -18.73
N LYS A 109 -12.07 24.44 -17.87
CA LYS A 109 -10.65 24.61 -18.26
C LYS A 109 -10.06 23.37 -18.94
N THR A 110 -10.68 22.20 -18.78
CA THR A 110 -10.29 20.97 -19.48
C THR A 110 -11.47 20.05 -19.76
N LYS A 111 -11.42 19.32 -20.88
CA LYS A 111 -12.39 18.25 -21.24
C LYS A 111 -11.82 16.84 -21.06
N ASN A 112 -10.65 16.69 -20.43
CA ASN A 112 -9.94 15.41 -20.36
C ASN A 112 -10.62 14.44 -19.36
N ILE A 113 -11.56 13.64 -19.87
CA ILE A 113 -12.28 12.60 -19.10
C ILE A 113 -11.34 11.49 -18.65
N THR A 114 -10.49 11.01 -19.55
CA THR A 114 -9.61 9.87 -19.31
C THR A 114 -8.78 10.08 -18.05
N ARG A 115 -8.26 11.31 -17.88
CA ARG A 115 -7.45 11.65 -16.72
C ARG A 115 -8.25 11.73 -15.41
N LEU A 116 -9.50 12.20 -15.46
CA LEU A 116 -10.37 12.17 -14.29
C LEU A 116 -10.65 10.73 -13.87
N VAL A 117 -10.94 9.86 -14.83
CA VAL A 117 -11.22 8.43 -14.57
C VAL A 117 -9.99 7.72 -14.03
N SER A 118 -8.80 7.92 -14.63
CA SER A 118 -7.56 7.28 -14.18
C SER A 118 -7.22 7.64 -12.73
N HIS A 119 -7.32 8.93 -12.37
CA HIS A 119 -7.04 9.37 -11.00
C HIS A 119 -8.13 8.92 -10.03
N GLY A 120 -9.40 8.86 -10.46
CA GLY A 120 -10.48 8.29 -9.65
C GLY A 120 -10.26 6.82 -9.32
N ILE A 121 -9.83 6.02 -10.31
CA ILE A 121 -9.46 4.62 -10.10
C ILE A 121 -8.28 4.53 -9.13
N LEU A 122 -7.23 5.35 -9.31
CA LEU A 122 -6.08 5.36 -8.39
C LEU A 122 -6.51 5.67 -6.94
N VAL A 123 -7.38 6.65 -6.72
CA VAL A 123 -7.91 6.97 -5.37
C VAL A 123 -8.59 5.75 -4.75
N ILE A 124 -9.43 5.04 -5.50
CA ILE A 124 -10.09 3.82 -5.02
C ILE A 124 -9.06 2.74 -4.67
N LEU A 125 -8.08 2.50 -5.54
CA LEU A 125 -7.04 1.50 -5.33
C LEU A 125 -6.17 1.81 -4.11
N PHE A 126 -5.82 3.08 -3.89
CA PHE A 126 -5.10 3.50 -2.67
C PHE A 126 -5.95 3.34 -1.42
N GLY A 127 -7.27 3.60 -1.49
CA GLY A 127 -8.20 3.31 -0.40
C GLY A 127 -8.23 1.82 -0.04
N LEU A 128 -8.21 0.93 -1.04
CA LEU A 128 -8.12 -0.51 -0.82
C LEU A 128 -6.79 -0.93 -0.18
N LEU A 129 -5.66 -0.37 -0.62
CA LEU A 129 -4.35 -0.62 0.03
C LEU A 129 -4.32 -0.12 1.47
N PHE A 130 -4.93 1.03 1.75
CA PHE A 130 -5.04 1.53 3.12
C PHE A 130 -5.86 0.56 3.99
N TYR A 131 -6.97 0.05 3.45
CA TYR A 131 -7.81 -0.94 4.14
C TYR A 131 -7.05 -2.24 4.46
N THR A 132 -6.28 -2.80 3.51
CA THR A 132 -5.49 -4.01 3.80
C THR A 132 -4.39 -3.76 4.84
N SER A 133 -3.82 -2.56 4.84
CA SER A 133 -2.84 -2.12 5.84
C SER A 133 -3.45 -2.08 7.24
N MET A 134 -4.66 -1.54 7.37
CA MET A 134 -5.43 -1.53 8.62
C MET A 134 -5.75 -2.94 9.11
N LEU A 135 -6.14 -3.86 8.22
CA LEU A 135 -6.38 -5.26 8.58
C LEU A 135 -5.13 -5.95 9.13
N LYS A 136 -3.97 -5.74 8.49
CA LYS A 136 -2.70 -6.29 9.00
C LYS A 136 -2.33 -5.72 10.36
N TRP A 137 -2.58 -4.42 10.57
CA TRP A 137 -2.35 -3.77 11.85
C TRP A 137 -3.26 -4.31 12.95
N GLN A 138 -4.56 -4.48 12.68
CA GLN A 138 -5.48 -5.09 13.66
C GLN A 138 -5.00 -6.47 14.07
N ILE A 139 -4.61 -7.31 13.12
CA ILE A 139 -4.14 -8.68 13.41
C ILE A 139 -2.84 -8.66 14.23
N TYR A 140 -1.93 -7.73 13.94
CA TYR A 140 -0.74 -7.54 14.75
C TYR A 140 -1.06 -7.12 16.19
N VAL A 141 -1.94 -6.13 16.37
CA VAL A 141 -2.34 -5.66 17.71
C VAL A 141 -3.05 -6.76 18.49
N SER A 142 -3.95 -7.53 17.85
CA SER A 142 -4.61 -8.67 18.50
C SER A 142 -3.60 -9.73 18.95
N ALA A 143 -2.61 -10.06 18.12
CA ALA A 143 -1.57 -11.02 18.47
C ALA A 143 -0.64 -10.55 19.62
N LEU A 144 -0.54 -9.23 19.87
CA LEU A 144 0.16 -8.70 21.03
C LEU A 144 -0.67 -8.76 22.32
N GLN A 145 -2.01 -8.77 22.21
CA GLN A 145 -2.94 -8.74 23.33
C GLN A 145 -3.33 -10.14 23.83
N GLU A 146 -3.16 -11.18 23.02
CA GLU A 146 -3.41 -12.55 23.45
C GLU A 146 -2.43 -12.96 24.58
N PRO A 147 -2.92 -13.39 25.75
CA PRO A 147 -2.05 -13.89 26.81
C PRO A 147 -1.37 -15.16 26.31
N CYS A 148 -0.05 -15.25 26.44
CA CYS A 148 0.71 -16.47 26.12
C CYS A 148 0.07 -17.64 26.88
N LEU A 149 -0.71 -18.47 26.20
CA LEU A 149 -1.11 -19.76 26.73
C LEU A 149 0.17 -20.57 26.82
N GLN A 150 0.75 -20.62 28.03
CA GLN A 150 1.79 -21.58 28.35
C GLN A 150 1.28 -22.94 27.92
N LYS A 151 1.85 -23.47 26.84
CA LYS A 151 1.67 -24.86 26.45
C LYS A 151 1.98 -25.67 27.72
N PRO A 152 1.02 -26.41 28.31
CA PRO A 152 1.30 -27.13 29.54
C PRO A 152 2.48 -28.03 29.25
N ALA A 153 3.54 -27.88 30.06
CA ALA A 153 4.66 -28.78 30.04
C ALA A 153 4.08 -30.19 30.06
N VAL A 154 4.40 -30.98 29.05
CA VAL A 154 4.14 -32.41 29.07
C VAL A 154 4.96 -32.91 30.25
N SER A 155 4.32 -33.01 31.42
CA SER A 155 4.85 -33.74 32.55
C SER A 155 5.02 -35.17 32.06
N ALA A 156 6.23 -35.48 31.64
CA ALA A 156 6.68 -36.84 31.46
C ALA A 156 6.56 -37.50 32.84
N VAL A 157 5.41 -38.11 33.10
CA VAL A 157 5.25 -39.09 34.15
C VAL A 157 6.09 -40.29 33.70
N VAL A 158 7.37 -40.23 33.98
CA VAL A 158 8.24 -41.39 34.03
C VAL A 158 7.70 -42.21 35.21
N LYS A 159 6.85 -43.19 34.92
CA LYS A 159 6.55 -44.25 35.88
C LYS A 159 7.83 -45.07 36.05
N THR A 160 8.52 -44.83 37.16
CA THR A 160 9.47 -45.75 37.75
C THR A 160 8.73 -46.85 38.51
N HIS A 161 9.23 -48.08 38.35
CA HIS A 161 8.92 -49.35 39.01
C HIS A 161 7.81 -50.21 38.39
#